data_AF-M7WYV9-F1
#
_entry.id   AF-M7WYV9-F1
#
_cell.length_a   1.000
_cell.length_b   1.000
_cell.length_c   1.000
_cell.angle_alpha   90.00
_cell.angle_beta   90.00
_cell.angle_gamma   90.00
#
_symmetry.space_group_name_H-M   'P 1'
#
loop_
_entity.id
_entity.type
_entity.pdbx_description
1 polymer ?
#
loop_
_entity_poly.entity_id
_entity_poly.type
_entity_poly.pdbx_seq_one_letter_code
_entity_poly.pdbx_strand_id
1 'polypeptide(L)'
;MNKKIIGHYEIMIVSMYFNDINDFINLELAVKRFKGNMERFHFNPISLTTKTLKYFPSLETLHLYNRNDKELHNKQIIKYIIWYKVSYTYYMKHKSNTLKEFKNITFNEDDVTNFGYEIPKQIKIVKKNCFINNHSFKEITIPPSVLSIHRSCLWVCKQLRSLKISQQDYVIFSNHLFFNFYNLCSLELPNSIVKINNKKIPSIQNNQIFNIPTTVTSLNDYCFSECSSLLSIQIPSSVILIGNCAFKKCYFLQVIQLPIDILTLPKSCFALCTSLQTIILPNSLKCLRNKCFVNCYSLHSITIPNSVSQIGSHCFEGCRSLSSVILSTSLSSISSNCFNFCSSLRSITLHSSILSIETYSFKNCYSLTTVQINSPLCSIDPTSFEGCINLHEI
;
A
#
# COMPACT_ATOMS: atom_id res chain seq x y z
N MET A 1 -15.53 47.18 2.62
CA MET A 1 -14.76 46.00 3.08
C MET A 1 -13.56 46.48 3.87
N ASN A 2 -13.39 46.05 5.13
CA ASN A 2 -12.13 46.30 5.85
C ASN A 2 -11.01 45.47 5.21
N LYS A 3 -10.01 46.13 4.61
CA LYS A 3 -8.77 45.45 4.21
C LYS A 3 -8.09 44.96 5.49
N LYS A 4 -8.10 43.64 5.74
CA LYS A 4 -7.26 43.05 6.80
C LYS A 4 -5.80 43.28 6.43
N ILE A 5 -5.10 44.05 7.25
CA ILE A 5 -3.69 44.35 7.09
C ILE A 5 -2.90 43.29 7.87
N ILE A 6 -1.94 42.63 7.22
CA ILE A 6 -1.02 41.66 7.85
C ILE A 6 -0.19 42.40 8.92
N GLY A 7 -0.31 41.97 10.18
CA GLY A 7 0.46 42.51 11.31
C GLY A 7 1.81 41.84 11.49
N HIS A 8 2.49 42.16 12.59
CA HIS A 8 3.82 41.63 12.90
C HIS A 8 3.81 40.14 13.26
N TYR A 9 2.72 39.65 13.85
CA TYR A 9 2.60 38.23 14.21
C TYR A 9 2.30 37.39 12.96
N GLU A 10 1.40 37.88 12.12
CA GLU A 10 1.04 37.22 10.85
C GLU A 10 2.23 37.17 9.89
N ILE A 11 3.03 38.26 9.78
CA ILE A 11 4.23 38.21 8.92
C ILE A 11 5.32 37.30 9.48
N MET A 12 5.45 37.17 10.80
CA MET A 12 6.38 36.22 11.44
C MET A 12 5.99 34.78 11.08
N ILE A 13 4.68 34.46 11.08
CA ILE A 13 4.16 33.16 10.61
C ILE A 13 4.42 32.97 9.11
N VAL A 14 4.16 33.97 8.26
CA VAL A 14 4.41 33.87 6.81
C VAL A 14 5.89 33.68 6.51
N SER A 15 6.77 34.35 7.26
CA SER A 15 8.23 34.25 7.09
C SER A 15 8.79 32.87 7.45
N MET A 16 8.05 32.01 8.16
CA MET A 16 8.42 30.61 8.36
C MET A 16 8.50 29.80 7.05
N TYR A 17 7.92 30.30 5.97
CA TYR A 17 7.89 29.67 4.65
C TYR A 17 8.87 30.29 3.64
N PHE A 18 9.73 31.20 4.10
CA PHE A 18 10.81 31.77 3.29
C PHE A 18 11.92 30.74 3.07
N ASN A 19 12.57 30.79 1.89
CA ASN A 19 13.54 29.78 1.48
C ASN A 19 14.95 30.10 1.99
N ASP A 20 15.34 31.37 1.95
CA ASP A 20 16.67 31.81 2.37
C ASP A 20 16.65 33.19 3.06
N ILE A 21 17.85 33.65 3.46
CA ILE A 21 18.01 34.90 4.22
C ILE A 21 17.66 36.16 3.41
N ASN A 22 17.74 36.11 2.08
CA ASN A 22 17.43 37.23 1.21
C ASN A 22 15.93 37.52 1.23
N ASP A 23 15.07 36.51 1.36
CA ASP A 23 13.62 36.70 1.51
C ASP A 23 13.30 37.58 2.75
N PHE A 24 13.96 37.31 3.88
CA PHE A 24 13.85 38.12 5.10
C PHE A 24 14.41 39.53 4.92
N ILE A 25 15.60 39.67 4.34
CA ILE A 25 16.23 40.97 4.09
C ILE A 25 15.34 41.81 3.16
N ASN A 26 14.83 41.22 2.07
CA ASN A 26 13.95 41.86 1.11
C ASN A 26 12.64 42.30 1.75
N LEU A 27 12.04 41.49 2.63
CA LEU A 27 10.85 41.85 3.39
C LEU A 27 11.07 43.12 4.22
N GLU A 28 12.15 43.17 5.00
CA GLU A 28 12.43 44.31 5.89
C GLU A 28 12.83 45.58 5.15
N LEU A 29 13.55 45.45 4.02
CA LEU A 29 13.96 46.57 3.17
C LEU A 29 12.78 47.14 2.36
N ALA A 30 11.98 46.28 1.73
CA ALA A 30 10.87 46.71 0.87
C ALA A 30 9.65 47.20 1.70
N VAL A 31 9.39 46.59 2.85
CA VAL A 31 8.22 46.91 3.69
C VAL A 31 8.68 47.44 5.04
N LYS A 32 8.98 48.74 5.10
CA LYS A 32 9.48 49.45 6.30
C LYS A 32 8.73 49.14 7.61
N ARG A 33 7.42 48.83 7.54
CA ARG A 33 6.62 48.43 8.70
C ARG A 33 7.14 47.16 9.38
N PHE A 34 7.71 46.23 8.61
CA PHE A 34 8.20 44.94 9.08
C PHE A 34 9.71 44.93 9.38
N LYS A 35 10.35 46.10 9.46
CA LYS A 35 11.73 46.22 9.94
C LYS A 35 11.84 45.69 11.39
N GLY A 36 12.88 44.91 11.69
CA GLY A 36 13.01 44.21 12.97
C GLY A 36 12.04 43.03 13.11
N ASN A 37 11.74 42.33 12.01
CA ASN A 37 11.00 41.08 12.03
C ASN A 37 11.91 39.91 12.45
N MET A 38 13.14 39.86 11.94
CA MET A 38 14.14 38.83 12.30
C MET A 38 14.53 38.87 13.78
N GLU A 39 14.48 40.04 14.42
CA GLU A 39 14.75 40.23 15.85
C GLU A 39 13.70 39.55 16.76
N ARG A 40 12.54 39.17 16.23
CA ARG A 40 11.44 38.52 16.98
C ARG A 40 11.56 37.00 17.05
N PHE A 41 12.52 36.42 16.34
CA PHE A 41 12.70 34.98 16.25
C PHE A 41 13.66 34.47 17.36
N HIS A 42 13.10 33.76 18.34
CA HIS A 42 13.87 33.04 19.36
C HIS A 42 14.41 31.68 18.87
N PHE A 43 14.01 31.26 17.67
CA PHE A 43 14.55 30.10 16.95
C PHE A 43 14.72 30.43 15.47
N ASN A 44 15.67 29.80 14.78
CA ASN A 44 15.95 30.11 13.37
C ASN A 44 14.92 29.43 12.45
N PRO A 45 14.21 30.19 11.59
CA PRO A 45 13.22 29.61 10.67
C PRO A 45 13.87 28.86 9.49
N ILE A 46 15.11 29.22 9.16
CA ILE A 46 15.93 28.66 8.07
C ILE A 46 17.29 28.20 8.59
N SER A 47 18.02 27.38 7.82
CA SER A 47 19.39 26.98 8.17
C SER A 47 20.34 28.19 8.21
N LEU A 48 21.17 28.31 9.26
CA LEU A 48 22.06 29.47 9.46
C LEU A 48 23.54 29.14 9.28
N THR A 49 24.31 30.18 8.98
CA THR A 49 25.77 30.19 8.91
C THR A 49 26.32 31.20 9.91
N THR A 50 27.63 31.17 10.18
CA THR A 50 28.30 32.20 10.99
C THR A 50 28.10 33.62 10.44
N LYS A 51 27.93 33.78 9.12
CA LYS A 51 27.66 35.08 8.47
C LYS A 51 26.21 35.56 8.61
N THR A 52 25.25 34.63 8.66
CA THR A 52 23.81 34.95 8.72
C THR A 52 23.23 34.94 10.13
N LEU A 53 23.92 34.33 11.10
CA LEU A 53 23.52 34.32 12.52
C LEU A 53 23.24 35.72 13.08
N LYS A 54 24.05 36.72 12.68
CA LYS A 54 23.94 38.12 13.14
C LYS A 54 22.59 38.78 12.82
N TYR A 55 21.80 38.24 11.88
CA TYR A 55 20.48 38.77 11.55
C TYR A 55 19.39 38.33 12.53
N PHE A 56 19.65 37.32 13.36
CA PHE A 56 18.72 36.80 14.38
C PHE A 56 19.32 37.02 15.79
N PRO A 57 19.36 38.27 16.30
CA PRO A 57 20.06 38.61 17.54
C PRO A 57 19.40 38.08 18.84
N SER A 58 18.16 37.59 18.76
CA SER A 58 17.38 37.07 19.90
C SER A 58 17.36 35.54 19.96
N LEU A 59 18.28 34.87 19.23
CA LEU A 59 18.24 33.43 19.03
C LEU A 59 18.65 32.63 20.29
N GLU A 60 17.69 31.95 20.90
CA GLU A 60 17.87 31.08 22.06
C GLU A 60 17.93 29.59 21.69
N THR A 61 17.23 29.19 20.62
CA THR A 61 17.15 27.79 20.16
C THR A 61 17.64 27.64 18.72
N LEU A 62 18.74 26.90 18.51
CA LEU A 62 19.26 26.61 17.17
C LEU A 62 18.65 25.31 16.60
N HIS A 63 17.82 25.46 15.57
CA HIS A 63 17.30 24.36 14.75
C HIS A 63 18.33 23.94 13.70
N LEU A 64 18.69 22.66 13.71
CA LEU A 64 19.56 22.02 12.73
C LEU A 64 18.69 21.12 11.84
N TYR A 65 18.39 21.62 10.65
CA TYR A 65 17.51 21.00 9.67
C TYR A 65 18.21 19.91 8.86
N ASN A 66 19.50 20.13 8.56
CA ASN A 66 20.34 19.25 7.76
C ASN A 66 21.59 18.80 8.53
N ARG A 67 22.14 17.64 8.20
CA ARG A 67 23.40 17.13 8.80
C ARG A 67 24.60 18.06 8.55
N ASN A 68 24.52 18.92 7.53
CA ASN A 68 25.58 19.86 7.16
C ASN A 68 25.44 21.21 7.89
N ASP A 69 24.34 21.44 8.62
CA ASP A 69 24.16 22.66 9.40
C ASP A 69 25.16 22.66 10.56
N LYS A 70 25.85 23.78 10.75
CA LYS A 70 26.87 23.88 11.79
C LYS A 70 26.21 24.14 13.15
N GLU A 71 26.73 23.49 14.18
CA GLU A 71 26.47 23.89 15.57
C GLU A 71 27.11 25.26 15.81
N LEU A 72 26.30 26.32 15.67
CA LEU A 72 26.73 27.68 15.90
C LEU A 72 26.66 27.97 17.39
N HIS A 73 27.79 28.38 17.98
CA HIS A 73 27.86 28.72 19.39
C HIS A 73 27.79 30.23 19.59
N ASN A 74 26.81 30.68 20.38
CA ASN A 74 26.64 32.05 20.86
C ASN A 74 26.14 31.97 22.31
N LYS A 75 26.48 32.96 23.16
CA LYS A 75 26.14 32.97 24.59
C LYS A 75 24.62 32.89 24.88
N GLN A 76 23.79 33.29 23.91
CA GLN A 76 22.33 33.25 24.00
C GLN A 76 21.73 31.88 23.65
N ILE A 77 22.45 31.03 22.88
CA ILE A 77 21.91 29.74 22.42
C ILE A 77 22.01 28.72 23.55
N ILE A 78 20.87 28.48 24.19
CA ILE A 78 20.71 27.54 25.32
C ILE A 78 20.15 26.18 24.88
N LYS A 79 19.71 26.04 23.62
CA LYS A 79 19.11 24.79 23.13
C LYS A 79 19.41 24.55 21.65
N TYR A 80 19.57 23.28 21.29
CA TYR A 80 19.76 22.80 19.92
C TYR A 80 18.67 21.78 19.61
N ILE A 81 17.92 21.97 18.52
CA ILE A 81 16.89 21.03 18.06
C ILE A 81 17.32 20.40 16.74
N ILE A 82 17.58 19.10 16.78
CA ILE A 82 18.10 18.30 15.66
C ILE A 82 16.94 17.64 14.93
N TRP A 83 16.64 18.17 13.74
CA TRP A 83 15.56 17.70 12.87
C TRP A 83 16.03 16.67 11.84
N TYR A 84 17.30 16.70 11.43
CA TYR A 84 17.83 15.68 10.52
C TYR A 84 17.87 14.29 11.17
N LYS A 85 17.87 13.25 10.32
CA LYS A 85 17.82 11.85 10.77
C LYS A 85 19.15 11.41 11.39
N VAL A 86 19.13 10.92 12.62
CA VAL A 86 20.27 10.34 13.35
C VAL A 86 20.07 8.85 13.60
N SER A 87 21.14 8.05 13.71
CA SER A 87 21.04 6.65 14.20
C SER A 87 20.89 6.61 15.71
N TYR A 88 20.39 5.50 16.25
CA TYR A 88 20.25 5.33 17.70
C TYR A 88 21.62 5.28 18.39
N THR A 89 22.62 4.66 17.75
CA THR A 89 24.03 4.70 18.17
C THR A 89 24.54 6.14 18.31
N TYR A 90 24.22 7.03 17.37
CA TYR A 90 24.62 8.44 17.47
C TYR A 90 23.90 9.16 18.60
N TYR A 91 22.59 8.95 18.74
CA TYR A 91 21.79 9.48 19.86
C TYR A 91 22.35 9.02 21.21
N MET A 92 22.66 7.73 21.37
CA MET A 92 23.19 7.16 22.62
C MET A 92 24.54 7.75 23.03
N LYS A 93 25.37 8.17 22.06
CA LYS A 93 26.64 8.89 22.32
C LYS A 93 26.45 10.34 22.78
N HIS A 94 25.30 10.96 22.50
CA HIS A 94 25.05 12.39 22.75
C HIS A 94 23.90 12.69 23.73
N LYS A 95 23.14 11.68 24.17
CA LYS A 95 21.95 11.83 25.04
C LYS A 95 22.23 12.47 26.40
N SER A 96 23.48 12.47 26.86
CA SER A 96 23.92 13.15 28.10
C SER A 96 24.01 14.67 27.94
N ASN A 97 24.07 15.18 26.71
CA ASN A 97 24.06 16.62 26.45
C ASN A 97 22.62 17.14 26.50
N THR A 98 22.24 17.71 27.66
CA THR A 98 20.91 18.25 27.93
C THR A 98 20.50 19.43 27.04
N LEU A 99 21.45 20.07 26.35
CA LEU A 99 21.17 21.14 25.40
C LEU A 99 20.63 20.60 24.06
N LYS A 100 20.78 19.30 23.75
CA LYS A 100 20.44 18.72 22.45
C LYS A 100 19.15 17.89 22.49
N GLU A 101 18.14 18.35 21.76
CA GLU A 101 16.89 17.62 21.55
C GLU A 101 16.84 16.98 20.16
N PHE A 102 16.64 15.66 20.09
CA PHE A 102 16.63 14.89 18.85
C PHE A 102 15.19 14.55 18.42
N LYS A 103 14.72 15.14 17.31
CA LYS A 103 13.34 14.93 16.83
C LYS A 103 13.16 13.67 16.00
N ASN A 104 14.19 13.26 15.24
CA ASN A 104 14.10 12.18 14.25
C ASN A 104 15.18 11.09 14.45
N ILE A 105 15.07 10.36 15.56
CA ILE A 105 15.94 9.21 15.86
C ILE A 105 15.50 8.00 15.03
N THR A 106 16.46 7.33 14.41
CA THR A 106 16.24 6.19 13.51
C THR A 106 17.00 4.96 14.00
N PHE A 107 16.41 3.77 13.83
CA PHE A 107 17.00 2.48 14.22
C PHE A 107 17.43 1.72 12.96
N ASN A 108 18.68 1.24 12.91
CA ASN A 108 19.23 0.52 11.77
C ASN A 108 19.88 -0.83 12.15
N GLU A 109 20.43 -1.54 11.16
CA GLU A 109 21.10 -2.84 11.32
C GLU A 109 22.30 -2.78 12.28
N ASP A 110 23.08 -1.69 12.25
CA ASP A 110 24.17 -1.45 13.21
C ASP A 110 23.63 -1.29 14.63
N ASP A 111 22.52 -0.55 14.80
CA ASP A 111 21.85 -0.36 16.09
C ASP A 111 21.31 -1.70 16.63
N VAL A 112 20.81 -2.60 15.78
CA VAL A 112 20.39 -3.95 16.17
C VAL A 112 21.58 -4.80 16.62
N THR A 113 22.72 -4.67 15.93
CA THR A 113 23.95 -5.38 16.30
C THR A 113 24.49 -4.90 17.66
N ASN A 114 24.38 -3.59 17.94
CA ASN A 114 24.92 -2.97 19.15
C ASN A 114 23.99 -3.06 20.37
N PHE A 115 22.67 -3.07 20.18
CA PHE A 115 21.68 -2.94 21.26
C PHE A 115 20.63 -4.07 21.30
N GLY A 116 20.67 -5.01 20.35
CA GLY A 116 19.73 -6.12 20.26
C GLY A 116 18.42 -5.79 19.53
N TYR A 117 17.42 -6.65 19.70
CA TYR A 117 16.21 -6.66 18.87
C TYR A 117 15.05 -5.80 19.39
N GLU A 118 15.13 -5.33 20.64
CA GLU A 118 14.11 -4.44 21.20
C GLU A 118 14.24 -3.04 20.60
N ILE A 119 13.13 -2.49 20.07
CA ILE A 119 13.11 -1.14 19.49
C ILE A 119 12.88 -0.12 20.62
N PRO A 120 13.82 0.81 20.88
CA PRO A 120 13.68 1.80 21.96
C PRO A 120 12.50 2.76 21.75
N LYS A 121 11.89 3.19 22.86
CA LYS A 121 10.71 4.10 22.86
C LYS A 121 10.97 5.50 22.27
N GLN A 122 12.23 5.86 22.00
CA GLN A 122 12.61 7.13 21.38
C GLN A 122 12.68 7.05 19.84
N ILE A 123 12.64 5.85 19.25
CA ILE A 123 12.74 5.67 17.80
C ILE A 123 11.50 6.21 17.10
N LYS A 124 11.72 7.02 16.05
CA LYS A 124 10.68 7.52 15.14
C LYS A 124 10.66 6.78 13.81
N ILE A 125 11.79 6.26 13.35
CA ILE A 125 11.91 5.60 12.04
C ILE A 125 12.76 4.33 12.14
N VAL A 126 12.18 3.18 11.81
CA VAL A 126 12.97 1.94 11.64
C VAL A 126 13.43 1.86 10.19
N LYS A 127 14.73 1.62 9.96
CA LYS A 127 15.38 1.70 8.64
C LYS A 127 15.18 0.42 7.80
N LYS A 128 15.54 0.52 6.51
CA LYS A 128 15.47 -0.62 5.59
C LYS A 128 16.35 -1.76 6.13
N ASN A 129 15.93 -3.00 5.92
CA ASN A 129 16.70 -4.20 6.30
C ASN A 129 17.06 -4.35 7.80
N CYS A 130 16.50 -3.55 8.72
CA CYS A 130 16.95 -3.46 10.12
C CYS A 130 17.15 -4.81 10.84
N PHE A 131 16.30 -5.80 10.58
CA PHE A 131 16.31 -7.14 11.16
C PHE A 131 16.38 -8.25 10.08
N ILE A 132 16.95 -7.94 8.90
CA ILE A 132 17.06 -8.87 7.78
C ILE A 132 17.77 -10.18 8.18
N ASN A 133 17.34 -11.30 7.59
CA ASN A 133 17.92 -12.64 7.78
C ASN A 133 18.01 -13.11 9.24
N ASN A 134 17.22 -12.54 10.15
CA ASN A 134 17.36 -12.91 11.56
C ASN A 134 16.94 -14.35 11.86
N HIS A 135 17.73 -15.07 12.66
CA HIS A 135 17.48 -16.47 13.01
C HIS A 135 17.37 -16.68 14.53
N SER A 136 17.25 -15.61 15.32
CA SER A 136 17.36 -15.64 16.78
C SER A 136 16.08 -15.23 17.50
N PHE A 137 15.46 -14.09 17.16
CA PHE A 137 14.30 -13.59 17.92
C PHE A 137 12.97 -14.24 17.48
N LYS A 138 12.12 -14.51 18.48
CA LYS A 138 10.78 -15.11 18.30
C LYS A 138 9.65 -14.09 18.39
N GLU A 139 9.92 -12.90 18.90
CA GLU A 139 8.94 -11.82 18.98
C GLU A 139 9.61 -10.45 18.80
N ILE A 140 8.84 -9.49 18.29
CA ILE A 140 9.24 -8.08 18.25
C ILE A 140 8.03 -7.18 18.48
N THR A 141 8.25 -6.09 19.23
CA THR A 141 7.25 -5.06 19.48
C THR A 141 7.68 -3.75 18.83
N ILE A 142 6.79 -3.16 18.01
CA ILE A 142 6.94 -1.81 17.47
C ILE A 142 6.29 -0.82 18.47
N PRO A 143 7.05 0.05 19.16
CA PRO A 143 6.50 0.95 20.16
C PRO A 143 5.68 2.11 19.53
N PRO A 144 4.80 2.79 20.31
CA PRO A 144 3.95 3.90 19.85
C PRO A 144 4.67 5.13 19.28
N SER A 145 5.99 5.17 19.36
CA SER A 145 6.81 6.26 18.88
C SER A 145 7.17 6.16 17.40
N VAL A 146 7.08 4.97 16.81
CA VAL A 146 7.58 4.65 15.46
C VAL A 146 6.59 5.10 14.39
N LEU A 147 6.79 6.31 13.88
CA LEU A 147 5.97 6.92 12.84
C LEU A 147 6.17 6.27 11.46
N SER A 148 7.31 5.61 11.20
CA SER A 148 7.57 4.94 9.91
C SER A 148 8.49 3.73 10.00
N ILE A 149 8.19 2.71 9.18
CA ILE A 149 9.03 1.51 9.01
C ILE A 149 9.42 1.34 7.54
N HIS A 150 10.74 1.32 7.30
CA HIS A 150 11.32 1.22 5.97
C HIS A 150 11.37 -0.23 5.43
N ARG A 151 11.57 -0.37 4.12
CA ARG A 151 11.42 -1.63 3.38
C ARG A 151 12.29 -2.79 3.84
N SER A 152 11.76 -4.01 3.69
CA SER A 152 12.48 -5.28 3.98
C SER A 152 13.03 -5.39 5.41
N CYS A 153 12.52 -4.57 6.34
CA CYS A 153 13.02 -4.45 7.69
C CYS A 153 12.94 -5.76 8.50
N LEU A 154 11.94 -6.63 8.26
CA LEU A 154 11.84 -7.96 8.88
C LEU A 154 11.94 -9.09 7.83
N TRP A 155 12.73 -8.89 6.77
CA TRP A 155 12.84 -9.88 5.69
C TRP A 155 13.64 -11.12 6.14
N VAL A 156 13.07 -12.31 5.99
CA VAL A 156 13.68 -13.62 6.34
C VAL A 156 13.99 -13.80 7.85
N CYS A 157 13.16 -13.22 8.73
CA CYS A 157 13.24 -13.53 10.16
C CYS A 157 12.66 -14.95 10.45
N LYS A 158 13.43 -16.01 10.21
CA LYS A 158 12.94 -17.40 10.20
C LYS A 158 12.33 -17.87 11.54
N GLN A 159 12.78 -17.35 12.68
CA GLN A 159 12.28 -17.74 14.00
C GLN A 159 11.14 -16.85 14.53
N LEU A 160 10.78 -15.78 13.82
CA LEU A 160 9.77 -14.83 14.31
C LEU A 160 8.38 -15.51 14.36
N ARG A 161 7.77 -15.53 15.55
CA ARG A 161 6.47 -16.13 15.87
C ARG A 161 5.38 -15.11 16.18
N SER A 162 5.76 -13.96 16.75
CA SER A 162 4.85 -12.90 17.19
C SER A 162 5.35 -11.53 16.72
N LEU A 163 4.47 -10.73 16.13
CA LEU A 163 4.71 -9.32 15.87
C LEU A 163 3.60 -8.50 16.54
N LYS A 164 4.00 -7.61 17.46
CA LYS A 164 3.10 -6.67 18.12
C LYS A 164 3.37 -5.26 17.62
N ILE A 165 2.35 -4.55 17.20
CA ILE A 165 2.44 -3.12 16.90
C ILE A 165 1.56 -2.41 17.93
N SER A 166 2.19 -1.64 18.82
CA SER A 166 1.44 -0.93 19.86
C SER A 166 0.46 0.09 19.25
N GLN A 167 -0.56 0.48 20.00
CA GLN A 167 -1.57 1.46 19.58
C GLN A 167 -0.95 2.86 19.43
N GLN A 168 -1.16 3.50 18.28
CA GLN A 168 -0.62 4.82 17.89
C GLN A 168 -1.50 5.41 16.78
N ASP A 169 -1.64 6.74 16.72
CA ASP A 169 -2.66 7.39 15.86
C ASP A 169 -2.43 7.18 14.35
N TYR A 170 -1.18 7.02 13.91
CA TYR A 170 -0.83 6.64 12.53
C TYR A 170 0.60 6.06 12.44
N VAL A 171 0.81 5.11 11.52
CA VAL A 171 2.15 4.57 11.17
C VAL A 171 2.26 4.42 9.66
N ILE A 172 3.37 4.90 9.07
CA ILE A 172 3.65 4.76 7.64
C ILE A 172 4.58 3.55 7.41
N PHE A 173 3.98 2.41 7.06
CA PHE A 173 4.70 1.26 6.53
C PHE A 173 5.11 1.50 5.08
N SER A 174 6.33 1.08 4.73
CA SER A 174 6.78 1.01 3.33
C SER A 174 6.96 -0.45 2.88
N ASN A 175 7.04 -0.65 1.56
CA ASN A 175 7.00 -1.94 0.86
C ASN A 175 7.84 -3.06 1.52
N HIS A 176 7.37 -4.31 1.47
CA HIS A 176 8.12 -5.52 1.86
C HIS A 176 8.45 -5.71 3.35
N LEU A 177 7.68 -5.15 4.29
CA LEU A 177 7.99 -5.34 5.71
C LEU A 177 7.93 -6.82 6.16
N PHE A 178 6.96 -7.60 5.68
CA PHE A 178 6.63 -8.93 6.21
C PHE A 178 6.98 -10.06 5.22
N PHE A 179 8.25 -10.25 4.87
CA PHE A 179 8.64 -11.24 3.85
C PHE A 179 9.37 -12.46 4.46
N ASN A 180 8.96 -13.67 4.09
CA ASN A 180 9.54 -14.96 4.55
C ASN A 180 9.46 -15.24 6.06
N PHE A 181 8.35 -14.86 6.71
CA PHE A 181 7.97 -15.49 7.97
C PHE A 181 7.36 -16.87 7.69
N TYR A 182 8.16 -17.92 7.85
CA TYR A 182 7.69 -19.30 7.77
C TYR A 182 6.97 -19.77 9.05
N ASN A 183 7.10 -19.02 10.15
CA ASN A 183 6.75 -19.43 11.51
C ASN A 183 5.95 -18.39 12.32
N LEU A 184 5.43 -17.29 11.73
CA LEU A 184 4.57 -16.37 12.51
C LEU A 184 3.24 -17.05 12.79
N CYS A 185 2.82 -17.06 14.05
CA CYS A 185 1.54 -17.58 14.51
C CYS A 185 0.58 -16.46 14.96
N SER A 186 1.10 -15.28 15.33
CA SER A 186 0.28 -14.14 15.77
C SER A 186 0.76 -12.81 15.20
N LEU A 187 -0.21 -11.97 14.82
CA LEU A 187 0.00 -10.62 14.30
C LEU A 187 -1.00 -9.66 14.96
N GLU A 188 -0.54 -8.85 15.91
CA GLU A 188 -1.35 -7.84 16.59
C GLU A 188 -1.15 -6.49 15.90
N LEU A 189 -2.16 -6.07 15.12
CA LEU A 189 -2.22 -4.77 14.44
C LEU A 189 -3.14 -3.80 15.21
N PRO A 190 -2.76 -2.53 15.40
CA PRO A 190 -3.63 -1.54 16.03
C PRO A 190 -4.78 -1.12 15.09
N ASN A 191 -5.92 -0.75 15.68
CA ASN A 191 -7.14 -0.36 14.97
C ASN A 191 -6.99 0.92 14.11
N SER A 192 -5.87 1.62 14.20
CA SER A 192 -5.56 2.92 13.58
C SER A 192 -4.78 2.82 12.26
N ILE A 193 -4.54 1.63 11.71
CA ILE A 193 -3.78 1.49 10.45
C ILE A 193 -4.59 2.02 9.27
N VAL A 194 -4.12 3.13 8.69
CA VAL A 194 -4.76 3.77 7.52
C VAL A 194 -4.43 3.05 6.19
N LYS A 195 -3.28 2.33 6.08
CA LYS A 195 -2.81 1.65 4.85
C LYS A 195 -1.99 0.38 5.16
N ILE A 196 -2.28 -0.74 4.46
CA ILE A 196 -1.57 -2.02 4.60
C ILE A 196 -0.87 -2.39 3.28
N ASN A 197 0.46 -2.24 3.25
CA ASN A 197 1.29 -2.32 2.04
C ASN A 197 2.63 -3.03 2.34
N ASN A 198 3.19 -3.98 1.57
CA ASN A 198 2.70 -4.80 0.45
C ASN A 198 3.41 -6.19 0.56
N LYS A 199 2.66 -7.31 0.70
CA LYS A 199 3.13 -8.71 0.96
C LYS A 199 3.99 -8.91 2.22
N LYS A 200 3.98 -10.07 2.89
CA LYS A 200 3.17 -11.29 2.81
C LYS A 200 2.62 -11.52 4.23
N ILE A 201 1.31 -11.68 4.40
CA ILE A 201 0.79 -12.09 5.70
C ILE A 201 1.22 -13.55 5.94
N PRO A 202 1.86 -13.85 7.07
CA PRO A 202 2.24 -15.21 7.41
C PRO A 202 1.04 -16.15 7.58
N SER A 203 1.33 -17.44 7.65
CA SER A 203 0.34 -18.48 7.87
C SER A 203 -0.45 -18.24 9.15
N ILE A 204 -1.72 -17.88 8.99
CA ILE A 204 -2.72 -18.05 10.05
C ILE A 204 -2.97 -19.56 10.15
N GLN A 205 -2.23 -20.21 11.04
CA GLN A 205 -2.53 -21.59 11.42
C GLN A 205 -3.85 -21.58 12.21
N ASN A 206 -4.67 -22.63 12.06
CA ASN A 206 -5.95 -22.88 12.75
C ASN A 206 -7.19 -22.07 12.29
N ASN A 207 -7.55 -22.11 10.99
CA ASN A 207 -8.90 -21.77 10.49
C ASN A 207 -9.49 -20.38 10.86
N GLN A 208 -8.68 -19.46 11.37
CA GLN A 208 -9.13 -18.13 11.78
C GLN A 208 -9.27 -17.21 10.56
N ILE A 209 -10.37 -16.45 10.51
CA ILE A 209 -10.63 -15.45 9.47
C ILE A 209 -9.69 -14.27 9.69
N PHE A 210 -8.98 -13.82 8.63
CA PHE A 210 -8.22 -12.58 8.71
C PHE A 210 -9.15 -11.38 8.63
N ASN A 211 -9.24 -10.59 9.70
CA ASN A 211 -10.08 -9.40 9.75
C ASN A 211 -9.26 -8.14 9.45
N ILE A 212 -9.58 -7.44 8.36
CA ILE A 212 -8.98 -6.15 8.06
C ILE A 212 -9.68 -5.06 8.91
N PRO A 213 -8.95 -4.16 9.62
CA PRO A 213 -9.55 -3.09 10.41
C PRO A 213 -10.44 -2.16 9.58
N THR A 214 -11.57 -1.71 10.15
CA THR A 214 -12.54 -0.82 9.49
C THR A 214 -11.99 0.57 9.14
N THR A 215 -10.81 0.95 9.63
CA THR A 215 -10.08 2.17 9.26
C THR A 215 -9.34 2.08 7.93
N VAL A 216 -9.19 0.88 7.35
CA VAL A 216 -8.49 0.67 6.07
C VAL A 216 -9.41 1.04 4.91
N THR A 217 -9.02 2.04 4.11
CA THR A 217 -9.80 2.50 2.95
C THR A 217 -9.31 1.96 1.60
N SER A 218 -8.11 1.37 1.56
CA SER A 218 -7.52 0.81 0.33
C SER A 218 -6.63 -0.39 0.61
N LEU A 219 -6.75 -1.40 -0.25
CA LEU A 219 -5.85 -2.54 -0.34
C LEU A 219 -4.96 -2.31 -1.55
N ASN A 220 -3.73 -1.87 -1.36
CA ASN A 220 -2.87 -1.46 -2.48
C ASN A 220 -2.30 -2.66 -3.25
N ASP A 221 -1.64 -2.37 -4.38
CA ASP A 221 -0.99 -3.37 -5.23
C ASP A 221 -0.23 -4.41 -4.40
N TYR A 222 -0.43 -5.68 -4.72
CA TYR A 222 0.24 -6.82 -4.13
C TYR A 222 -0.06 -7.13 -2.65
N CYS A 223 -0.87 -6.36 -1.91
CA CYS A 223 -0.99 -6.44 -0.43
C CYS A 223 -1.01 -7.85 0.21
N PHE A 224 -1.84 -8.80 -0.27
CA PHE A 224 -1.95 -10.19 0.20
C PHE A 224 -1.33 -11.23 -0.76
N SER A 225 -0.66 -10.83 -1.83
CA SER A 225 -0.20 -11.83 -2.81
C SER A 225 0.90 -12.73 -2.24
N GLU A 226 0.84 -14.02 -2.61
CA GLU A 226 1.67 -15.11 -2.07
C GLU A 226 1.46 -15.38 -0.57
N CYS A 227 0.33 -14.93 0.00
CA CYS A 227 -0.23 -15.48 1.24
C CYS A 227 -0.84 -16.85 0.96
N SER A 228 0.02 -17.82 0.62
CA SER A 228 -0.37 -19.17 0.20
C SER A 228 -1.36 -19.84 1.16
N SER A 229 -1.16 -19.64 2.47
CA SER A 229 -1.94 -20.20 3.59
C SER A 229 -3.21 -19.45 3.96
N LEU A 230 -3.56 -18.36 3.25
CA LEU A 230 -4.78 -17.59 3.54
C LEU A 230 -6.01 -18.38 3.08
N LEU A 231 -6.79 -18.92 4.02
CA LEU A 231 -8.02 -19.68 3.74
C LEU A 231 -9.23 -18.77 3.44
N SER A 232 -9.37 -17.70 4.23
CA SER A 232 -10.46 -16.73 4.15
C SER A 232 -10.00 -15.35 4.66
N ILE A 233 -10.71 -14.30 4.22
CA ILE A 233 -10.44 -12.92 4.63
C ILE A 233 -11.74 -12.12 4.65
N GLN A 234 -11.91 -11.30 5.69
CA GLN A 234 -12.99 -10.33 5.80
C GLN A 234 -12.46 -8.93 5.45
N ILE A 235 -12.95 -8.38 4.33
CA ILE A 235 -12.67 -7.01 3.89
C ILE A 235 -13.83 -6.11 4.37
N PRO A 236 -13.59 -5.03 5.14
CA PRO A 236 -14.63 -4.12 5.61
C PRO A 236 -15.16 -3.24 4.46
N SER A 237 -16.39 -2.76 4.61
CA SER A 237 -17.07 -1.88 3.65
C SER A 237 -16.35 -0.55 3.40
N SER A 238 -15.48 -0.11 4.30
CA SER A 238 -14.64 1.08 4.13
C SER A 238 -13.58 0.96 3.04
N VAL A 239 -13.23 -0.26 2.60
CA VAL A 239 -12.32 -0.48 1.48
C VAL A 239 -13.03 -0.16 0.16
N ILE A 240 -12.68 0.99 -0.42
CA ILE A 240 -13.19 1.46 -1.71
C ILE A 240 -12.26 1.15 -2.89
N LEU A 241 -11.01 0.76 -2.62
CA LEU A 241 -9.99 0.50 -3.64
C LEU A 241 -9.23 -0.81 -3.37
N ILE A 242 -9.06 -1.61 -4.43
CA ILE A 242 -8.20 -2.80 -4.45
C ILE A 242 -7.17 -2.63 -5.58
N GLY A 243 -5.90 -2.93 -5.31
CA GLY A 243 -4.77 -2.75 -6.21
C GLY A 243 -4.34 -4.02 -6.95
N ASN A 244 -3.51 -3.84 -7.98
CA ASN A 244 -3.10 -4.91 -8.89
C ASN A 244 -2.45 -6.07 -8.13
N CYS A 245 -2.79 -7.30 -8.51
CA CYS A 245 -2.29 -8.50 -7.85
C CYS A 245 -2.54 -8.57 -6.33
N ALA A 246 -3.55 -7.89 -5.77
CA ALA A 246 -3.80 -7.87 -4.32
C ALA A 246 -3.80 -9.27 -3.66
N PHE A 247 -4.45 -10.27 -4.26
CA PHE A 247 -4.58 -11.64 -3.74
C PHE A 247 -3.88 -12.71 -4.61
N LYS A 248 -3.04 -12.29 -5.57
CA LYS A 248 -2.38 -13.21 -6.51
C LYS A 248 -1.60 -14.32 -5.78
N LYS A 249 -1.80 -15.60 -6.13
CA LYS A 249 -1.19 -16.79 -5.50
C LYS A 249 -1.58 -16.99 -4.02
N CYS A 250 -2.75 -16.54 -3.57
CA CYS A 250 -3.36 -17.05 -2.35
C CYS A 250 -3.94 -18.45 -2.64
N TYR A 251 -3.06 -19.46 -2.69
CA TYR A 251 -3.39 -20.79 -3.23
C TYR A 251 -4.54 -21.48 -2.49
N PHE A 252 -4.63 -21.33 -1.16
CA PHE A 252 -5.68 -21.92 -0.34
C PHE A 252 -6.89 -21.01 -0.08
N LEU A 253 -6.99 -19.82 -0.70
CA LEU A 253 -8.14 -18.93 -0.52
C LEU A 253 -9.38 -19.55 -1.17
N GLN A 254 -10.36 -19.97 -0.39
CA GLN A 254 -11.54 -20.71 -0.86
C GLN A 254 -12.73 -19.80 -1.19
N VAL A 255 -12.94 -18.78 -0.35
CA VAL A 255 -14.06 -17.84 -0.41
C VAL A 255 -13.54 -16.44 -0.06
N ILE A 256 -14.02 -15.43 -0.76
CA ILE A 256 -13.80 -14.03 -0.42
C ILE A 256 -15.07 -13.21 -0.65
N GLN A 257 -15.39 -12.33 0.29
CA GLN A 257 -16.45 -11.33 0.14
C GLN A 257 -15.81 -9.99 -0.23
N LEU A 258 -16.29 -9.39 -1.31
CA LEU A 258 -15.85 -8.07 -1.77
C LEU A 258 -16.73 -6.98 -1.14
N PRO A 259 -16.16 -5.79 -0.80
CA PRO A 259 -16.95 -4.63 -0.42
C PRO A 259 -17.95 -4.24 -1.52
N ILE A 260 -19.13 -3.77 -1.10
CA ILE A 260 -20.27 -3.51 -2.01
C ILE A 260 -20.04 -2.37 -3.01
N ASP A 261 -19.07 -1.49 -2.76
CA ASP A 261 -18.80 -0.28 -3.56
C ASP A 261 -17.57 -0.40 -4.48
N ILE A 262 -16.97 -1.60 -4.60
CA ILE A 262 -15.81 -1.80 -5.49
C ILE A 262 -16.21 -1.61 -6.96
N LEU A 263 -15.67 -0.57 -7.59
CA LEU A 263 -15.96 -0.22 -8.99
C LEU A 263 -15.11 -1.00 -10.00
N THR A 264 -13.97 -1.58 -9.61
CA THR A 264 -13.08 -2.30 -10.53
C THR A 264 -12.30 -3.39 -9.80
N LEU A 265 -12.24 -4.59 -10.40
CA LEU A 265 -11.25 -5.59 -10.00
C LEU A 265 -9.96 -5.39 -10.81
N PRO A 266 -8.82 -5.13 -10.15
CA PRO A 266 -7.57 -4.70 -10.78
C PRO A 266 -6.81 -5.86 -11.44
N LYS A 267 -5.74 -5.54 -12.18
CA LYS A 267 -4.99 -6.51 -12.99
C LYS A 267 -4.48 -7.66 -12.12
N SER A 268 -4.76 -8.89 -12.53
CA SER A 268 -4.35 -10.11 -11.82
C SER A 268 -4.77 -10.20 -10.34
N CYS A 269 -5.86 -9.54 -9.92
CA CYS A 269 -6.28 -9.46 -8.51
C CYS A 269 -6.27 -10.81 -7.78
N PHE A 270 -6.91 -11.83 -8.35
CA PHE A 270 -7.04 -13.20 -7.82
C PHE A 270 -6.27 -14.24 -8.65
N ALA A 271 -5.31 -13.82 -9.47
CA ALA A 271 -4.54 -14.73 -10.33
C ALA A 271 -3.85 -15.83 -9.50
N LEU A 272 -4.02 -17.10 -9.88
CA LEU A 272 -3.52 -18.28 -9.17
C LEU A 272 -4.10 -18.47 -7.76
N CYS A 273 -5.31 -17.97 -7.48
CA CYS A 273 -6.10 -18.40 -6.33
C CYS A 273 -6.70 -19.78 -6.61
N THR A 274 -5.86 -20.81 -6.60
CA THR A 274 -6.17 -22.14 -7.13
C THR A 274 -7.35 -22.83 -6.44
N SER A 275 -7.57 -22.59 -5.15
CA SER A 275 -8.69 -23.13 -4.37
C SER A 275 -9.95 -22.26 -4.33
N LEU A 276 -9.98 -21.09 -4.99
CA LEU A 276 -11.15 -20.20 -4.96
C LEU A 276 -12.32 -20.84 -5.71
N GLN A 277 -13.36 -21.24 -4.97
CA GLN A 277 -14.49 -22.02 -5.53
C GLN A 277 -15.58 -21.12 -6.11
N THR A 278 -15.88 -20.04 -5.40
CA THR A 278 -16.92 -19.06 -5.75
C THR A 278 -16.48 -17.66 -5.34
N ILE A 279 -17.02 -16.64 -6.01
CA ILE A 279 -16.88 -15.25 -5.62
C ILE A 279 -18.16 -14.49 -5.99
N ILE A 280 -18.68 -13.71 -5.05
CA ILE A 280 -19.81 -12.82 -5.31
C ILE A 280 -19.24 -11.47 -5.74
N LEU A 281 -19.50 -11.08 -6.99
CA LEU A 281 -19.11 -9.78 -7.53
C LEU A 281 -20.15 -8.71 -7.13
N PRO A 282 -19.74 -7.53 -6.63
CA PRO A 282 -20.68 -6.51 -6.18
C PRO A 282 -21.38 -5.82 -7.35
N ASN A 283 -22.64 -5.44 -7.16
CA ASN A 283 -23.46 -4.80 -8.21
C ASN A 283 -22.94 -3.42 -8.64
N SER A 284 -22.02 -2.80 -7.89
CA SER A 284 -21.32 -1.56 -8.27
C SER A 284 -20.28 -1.76 -9.39
N LEU A 285 -19.79 -3.00 -9.57
CA LEU A 285 -18.60 -3.32 -10.35
C LEU A 285 -18.76 -2.93 -11.82
N LYS A 286 -17.81 -2.17 -12.37
CA LYS A 286 -17.84 -1.70 -13.77
C LYS A 286 -16.89 -2.46 -14.68
N CYS A 287 -15.79 -2.99 -14.15
CA CYS A 287 -14.72 -3.58 -14.94
C CYS A 287 -13.98 -4.70 -14.19
N LEU A 288 -13.68 -5.80 -14.89
CA LEU A 288 -12.69 -6.79 -14.50
C LEU A 288 -11.46 -6.58 -15.38
N ARG A 289 -10.30 -6.24 -14.79
CA ARG A 289 -9.07 -6.01 -15.57
C ARG A 289 -8.37 -7.32 -15.94
N ASN A 290 -7.43 -7.24 -16.89
CA ASN A 290 -6.74 -8.39 -17.48
C ASN A 290 -6.21 -9.37 -16.41
N LYS A 291 -6.35 -10.67 -16.70
CA LYS A 291 -5.85 -11.77 -15.85
C LYS A 291 -6.47 -11.84 -14.45
N CYS A 292 -7.61 -11.19 -14.17
CA CYS A 292 -8.17 -11.08 -12.81
C CYS A 292 -8.28 -12.42 -12.07
N PHE A 293 -8.76 -13.48 -12.73
CA PHE A 293 -8.94 -14.83 -12.18
C PHE A 293 -8.13 -15.90 -12.92
N VAL A 294 -7.04 -15.53 -13.61
CA VAL A 294 -6.23 -16.51 -14.37
C VAL A 294 -5.74 -17.64 -13.48
N ASN A 295 -5.95 -18.89 -13.90
CA ASN A 295 -5.63 -20.12 -13.18
C ASN A 295 -6.29 -20.25 -11.78
N CYS A 296 -7.49 -19.71 -11.60
CA CYS A 296 -8.37 -20.09 -10.48
C CYS A 296 -8.98 -21.48 -10.75
N TYR A 297 -8.18 -22.54 -10.60
CA TYR A 297 -8.53 -23.89 -11.06
C TYR A 297 -9.86 -24.41 -10.50
N SER A 298 -10.18 -24.14 -9.24
CA SER A 298 -11.42 -24.58 -8.58
C SER A 298 -12.64 -23.68 -8.79
N LEU A 299 -12.53 -22.55 -9.49
CA LEU A 299 -13.67 -21.61 -9.68
C LEU A 299 -14.73 -22.29 -10.54
N HIS A 300 -15.87 -22.65 -9.95
CA HIS A 300 -16.83 -23.54 -10.59
C HIS A 300 -17.94 -22.80 -11.36
N SER A 301 -18.36 -21.64 -10.85
CA SER A 301 -19.32 -20.76 -11.51
C SER A 301 -19.02 -19.30 -11.23
N ILE A 302 -19.45 -18.40 -12.12
CA ILE A 302 -19.44 -16.96 -11.86
C ILE A 302 -20.60 -16.23 -12.56
N THR A 303 -21.20 -15.29 -11.84
CA THR A 303 -22.17 -14.33 -12.38
C THR A 303 -21.51 -12.97 -12.50
N ILE A 304 -21.46 -12.43 -13.71
CA ILE A 304 -20.95 -11.09 -13.99
C ILE A 304 -22.11 -10.09 -13.87
N PRO A 305 -22.08 -9.13 -12.94
CA PRO A 305 -23.16 -8.16 -12.76
C PRO A 305 -23.40 -7.30 -14.00
N ASN A 306 -24.65 -6.99 -14.33
CA ASN A 306 -25.03 -6.19 -15.52
C ASN A 306 -24.43 -4.77 -15.55
N SER A 307 -23.86 -4.30 -14.44
CA SER A 307 -23.11 -3.05 -14.34
C SER A 307 -21.69 -3.13 -14.94
N VAL A 308 -21.16 -4.33 -15.17
CA VAL A 308 -19.87 -4.58 -15.80
C VAL A 308 -20.00 -4.41 -17.31
N SER A 309 -19.26 -3.47 -17.88
CA SER A 309 -19.18 -3.27 -19.33
C SER A 309 -17.88 -3.78 -19.97
N GLN A 310 -16.89 -4.17 -19.15
CA GLN A 310 -15.56 -4.60 -19.64
C GLN A 310 -14.98 -5.76 -18.83
N ILE A 311 -14.53 -6.80 -19.53
CA ILE A 311 -13.72 -7.91 -19.01
C ILE A 311 -12.42 -7.96 -19.82
N GLY A 312 -11.27 -7.77 -19.17
CA GLY A 312 -9.98 -7.71 -19.85
C GLY A 312 -9.43 -9.08 -20.28
N SER A 313 -8.45 -9.07 -21.18
CA SER A 313 -7.84 -10.27 -21.77
C SER A 313 -7.34 -11.27 -20.70
N HIS A 314 -7.47 -12.56 -21.00
CA HIS A 314 -7.12 -13.69 -20.11
C HIS A 314 -7.83 -13.68 -18.74
N CYS A 315 -8.99 -13.03 -18.57
CA CYS A 315 -9.62 -12.85 -17.25
C CYS A 315 -9.87 -14.16 -16.49
N PHE A 316 -10.37 -15.19 -17.18
CA PHE A 316 -10.69 -16.53 -16.65
C PHE A 316 -9.84 -17.63 -17.31
N GLU A 317 -8.72 -17.27 -17.95
CA GLU A 317 -7.83 -18.23 -18.60
C GLU A 317 -7.39 -19.30 -17.58
N GLY A 318 -7.57 -20.58 -17.91
CA GLY A 318 -7.22 -21.71 -17.06
C GLY A 318 -8.15 -21.91 -15.85
N CYS A 319 -9.34 -21.30 -15.79
CA CYS A 319 -10.38 -21.68 -14.83
C CYS A 319 -10.99 -23.05 -15.19
N ARG A 320 -10.22 -24.12 -14.98
CA ARG A 320 -10.51 -25.46 -15.53
C ARG A 320 -11.84 -26.05 -15.08
N SER A 321 -12.27 -25.77 -13.83
CA SER A 321 -13.56 -26.23 -13.28
C SER A 321 -14.75 -25.34 -13.62
N LEU A 322 -14.55 -24.21 -14.32
CA LEU A 322 -15.61 -23.24 -14.61
C LEU A 322 -16.61 -23.84 -15.59
N SER A 323 -17.77 -24.27 -15.09
CA SER A 323 -18.79 -25.00 -15.85
C SER A 323 -19.98 -24.13 -16.25
N SER A 324 -20.20 -23.02 -15.53
CA SER A 324 -21.29 -22.07 -15.76
C SER A 324 -20.81 -20.62 -15.64
N VAL A 325 -21.13 -19.79 -16.63
CA VAL A 325 -20.82 -18.35 -16.66
C VAL A 325 -22.07 -17.59 -17.08
N ILE A 326 -22.55 -16.69 -16.22
CA ILE A 326 -23.60 -15.74 -16.58
C ILE A 326 -22.93 -14.41 -16.93
N LEU A 327 -22.99 -14.05 -18.21
CA LEU A 327 -22.42 -12.80 -18.72
C LEU A 327 -23.35 -11.60 -18.48
N SER A 328 -22.74 -10.44 -18.25
CA SER A 328 -23.43 -9.16 -18.16
C SER A 328 -24.04 -8.75 -19.50
N THR A 329 -25.27 -8.24 -19.46
CA THR A 329 -25.97 -7.70 -20.64
C THR A 329 -25.35 -6.41 -21.19
N SER A 330 -24.36 -5.82 -20.51
CA SER A 330 -23.70 -4.56 -20.88
C SER A 330 -22.30 -4.76 -21.49
N LEU A 331 -21.87 -6.00 -21.73
CA LEU A 331 -20.56 -6.32 -22.33
C LEU A 331 -20.57 -6.07 -23.84
N SER A 332 -19.57 -5.35 -24.33
CA SER A 332 -19.39 -5.09 -25.77
C SER A 332 -18.63 -6.17 -26.53
N SER A 333 -17.82 -6.98 -25.84
CA SER A 333 -16.94 -7.98 -26.47
C SER A 333 -16.51 -9.07 -25.48
N ILE A 334 -16.07 -10.21 -26.02
CA ILE A 334 -15.28 -11.21 -25.29
C ILE A 334 -13.81 -11.03 -25.67
N SER A 335 -12.99 -10.63 -24.69
CA SER A 335 -11.58 -10.31 -24.94
C SER A 335 -10.67 -11.52 -25.13
N SER A 336 -9.52 -11.27 -25.75
CA SER A 336 -8.53 -12.27 -26.14
C SER A 336 -8.18 -13.20 -24.98
N ASN A 337 -8.15 -14.51 -25.25
CA ASN A 337 -7.92 -15.57 -24.27
C ASN A 337 -8.87 -15.59 -23.04
N CYS A 338 -10.00 -14.85 -23.01
CA CYS A 338 -10.77 -14.63 -21.78
C CYS A 338 -11.15 -15.92 -21.03
N PHE A 339 -11.57 -16.96 -21.75
CA PHE A 339 -11.93 -18.29 -21.25
C PHE A 339 -11.00 -19.40 -21.79
N ASN A 340 -9.81 -19.07 -22.30
CA ASN A 340 -8.83 -20.05 -22.78
C ASN A 340 -8.56 -21.14 -21.71
N PHE A 341 -8.62 -22.42 -22.05
CA PHE A 341 -8.55 -23.57 -21.13
C PHE A 341 -9.63 -23.61 -20.02
N CYS A 342 -10.82 -23.02 -20.20
CA CYS A 342 -12.00 -23.31 -19.37
C CYS A 342 -12.60 -24.69 -19.74
N SER A 343 -11.84 -25.75 -19.45
CA SER A 343 -12.10 -27.11 -19.94
C SER A 343 -13.44 -27.73 -19.53
N SER A 344 -14.10 -27.22 -18.48
CA SER A 344 -15.42 -27.70 -18.02
C SER A 344 -16.61 -26.87 -18.49
N LEU A 345 -16.39 -25.75 -19.20
CA LEU A 345 -17.47 -24.90 -19.69
C LEU A 345 -18.26 -25.66 -20.76
N ARG A 346 -19.59 -25.83 -20.56
CA ARG A 346 -20.44 -26.63 -21.46
C ARG A 346 -21.20 -25.82 -22.48
N SER A 347 -21.74 -24.69 -22.06
CA SER A 347 -22.46 -23.76 -22.91
C SER A 347 -22.24 -22.32 -22.48
N ILE A 348 -22.43 -21.38 -23.41
CA ILE A 348 -22.43 -19.95 -23.09
C ILE A 348 -23.40 -19.19 -24.00
N THR A 349 -24.16 -18.28 -23.41
CA THR A 349 -25.07 -17.37 -24.14
C THR A 349 -24.42 -15.98 -24.21
N LEU A 350 -24.26 -15.46 -25.43
CA LEU A 350 -23.73 -14.14 -25.72
C LEU A 350 -24.89 -13.19 -26.05
N HIS A 351 -25.06 -12.14 -25.25
CA HIS A 351 -26.12 -11.14 -25.43
C HIS A 351 -25.93 -10.30 -26.70
N SER A 352 -27.00 -9.67 -27.17
CA SER A 352 -27.01 -8.80 -28.37
C SER A 352 -26.07 -7.59 -28.30
N SER A 353 -25.61 -7.21 -27.10
CA SER A 353 -24.60 -6.17 -26.88
C SER A 353 -23.17 -6.60 -27.25
N ILE A 354 -22.90 -7.90 -27.38
CA ILE A 354 -21.59 -8.44 -27.70
C ILE A 354 -21.38 -8.36 -29.22
N LEU A 355 -20.47 -7.47 -29.64
CA LEU A 355 -20.16 -7.18 -31.04
C LEU A 355 -18.88 -7.88 -31.53
N SER A 356 -18.05 -8.42 -30.64
CA SER A 356 -16.90 -9.22 -31.04
C SER A 356 -16.50 -10.32 -30.06
N ILE A 357 -15.94 -11.39 -30.61
CA ILE A 357 -15.23 -12.47 -29.92
C ILE A 357 -13.79 -12.45 -30.43
N GLU A 358 -12.84 -12.12 -29.55
CA GLU A 358 -11.44 -11.94 -29.94
C GLU A 358 -10.66 -13.27 -30.02
N THR A 359 -9.42 -13.19 -30.50
CA THR A 359 -8.45 -14.28 -30.66
C THR A 359 -8.37 -15.20 -29.43
N TYR A 360 -8.46 -16.51 -29.67
CA TYR A 360 -8.40 -17.56 -28.64
C TYR A 360 -9.38 -17.42 -27.45
N SER A 361 -10.46 -16.63 -27.55
CA SER A 361 -11.37 -16.32 -26.43
C SER A 361 -11.89 -17.55 -25.68
N PHE A 362 -12.19 -18.64 -26.38
CA PHE A 362 -12.66 -19.93 -25.85
C PHE A 362 -11.72 -21.08 -26.22
N LYS A 363 -10.45 -20.80 -26.59
CA LYS A 363 -9.49 -21.83 -27.01
C LYS A 363 -9.38 -22.94 -25.95
N ASN A 364 -9.33 -24.19 -26.38
CA ASN A 364 -9.24 -25.38 -25.52
C ASN A 364 -10.37 -25.50 -24.46
N CYS A 365 -11.57 -24.96 -24.72
CA CYS A 365 -12.77 -25.27 -23.93
C CYS A 365 -13.32 -26.65 -24.34
N TYR A 366 -12.62 -27.73 -23.93
CA TYR A 366 -12.89 -29.09 -24.44
C TYR A 366 -14.32 -29.60 -24.18
N SER A 367 -15.01 -29.13 -23.14
CA SER A 367 -16.40 -29.52 -22.84
C SER A 367 -17.47 -28.65 -23.52
N LEU A 368 -17.08 -27.61 -24.27
CA LEU A 368 -18.01 -26.65 -24.85
C LEU A 368 -18.75 -27.31 -26.02
N THR A 369 -20.06 -27.50 -25.86
CA THR A 369 -20.93 -28.14 -26.87
C THR A 369 -21.72 -27.12 -27.66
N THR A 370 -22.18 -26.05 -27.01
CA THR A 370 -23.09 -25.06 -27.61
C THR A 370 -22.67 -23.63 -27.26
N VAL A 371 -22.75 -22.73 -28.24
CA VAL A 371 -22.62 -21.29 -28.08
C VAL A 371 -23.90 -20.68 -28.63
N GLN A 372 -24.50 -19.72 -27.93
CA GLN A 372 -25.71 -19.03 -28.41
C GLN A 372 -25.38 -17.56 -28.67
N ILE A 373 -25.34 -17.13 -29.92
CA ILE A 373 -24.97 -15.76 -30.30
C ILE A 373 -26.22 -14.94 -30.63
N ASN A 374 -26.68 -14.13 -29.68
CA ASN A 374 -27.87 -13.27 -29.85
C ASN A 374 -27.57 -11.93 -30.56
N SER A 375 -26.42 -11.83 -31.23
CA SER A 375 -25.93 -10.62 -31.92
C SER A 375 -25.64 -10.94 -33.40
N PRO A 376 -26.49 -10.50 -34.35
CA PRO A 376 -26.32 -10.82 -35.77
C PRO A 376 -25.14 -10.08 -36.43
N LEU A 377 -24.49 -9.16 -35.71
CA LEU A 377 -23.33 -8.39 -36.16
C LEU A 377 -22.04 -8.79 -35.41
N CYS A 378 -22.05 -9.92 -34.70
CA CYS A 378 -20.89 -10.36 -33.91
C CYS A 378 -19.72 -10.76 -34.81
N SER A 379 -18.60 -10.04 -34.70
CA SER A 379 -17.34 -10.40 -35.37
C SER A 379 -16.61 -11.49 -34.58
N ILE A 380 -16.38 -12.65 -35.19
CA ILE A 380 -15.74 -13.80 -34.55
C ILE A 380 -14.34 -14.01 -35.15
N ASP A 381 -13.30 -13.97 -34.31
CA ASP A 381 -11.95 -14.34 -34.73
C ASP A 381 -11.90 -15.86 -35.06
N PRO A 382 -11.33 -16.28 -36.22
CA PRO A 382 -11.31 -17.70 -36.62
C PRO A 382 -10.66 -18.65 -35.60
N THR A 383 -9.84 -18.14 -34.69
CA THR A 383 -9.15 -18.91 -33.64
C THR A 383 -9.90 -18.92 -32.30
N SER A 384 -11.00 -18.17 -32.15
CA SER A 384 -11.71 -18.03 -30.87
C SER A 384 -12.10 -19.37 -30.25
N PHE A 385 -12.42 -20.37 -31.07
CA PHE A 385 -12.87 -21.71 -30.64
C PHE A 385 -11.84 -22.83 -30.95
N GLU A 386 -10.58 -22.50 -31.23
CA GLU A 386 -9.54 -23.51 -31.51
C GLU A 386 -9.46 -24.55 -30.38
N GLY A 387 -9.52 -25.85 -30.72
CA GLY A 387 -9.50 -26.93 -29.74
C GLY A 387 -10.81 -27.17 -28.97
N CYS A 388 -11.93 -26.52 -29.33
CA CYS A 388 -13.27 -26.87 -28.82
C CYS A 388 -13.81 -28.13 -29.51
N ILE A 389 -13.19 -29.28 -29.24
CA ILE A 389 -13.42 -30.55 -29.97
C ILE A 389 -14.85 -31.11 -29.90
N ASN A 390 -15.69 -30.63 -28.98
CA ASN A 390 -17.08 -31.05 -28.81
C ASN A 390 -18.10 -30.00 -29.27
N LEU A 391 -17.67 -28.86 -29.83
CA LEU A 391 -18.54 -27.76 -30.25
C LEU A 391 -19.27 -28.11 -31.54
N HIS A 392 -20.60 -28.09 -31.52
CA HIS A 392 -21.45 -28.47 -32.66
C HIS A 392 -22.65 -27.54 -32.89
N GLU A 393 -22.87 -26.53 -32.04
CA GLU A 393 -23.90 -25.49 -32.20
C GLU A 393 -23.30 -24.11 -31.88
N ILE A 394 -23.50 -23.12 -32.77
CA ILE A 394 -23.04 -21.72 -32.66
C ILE A 394 -24.15 -20.79 -33.19
#